data_AF-A0A7W6X6B6-F1
#
_entry.id   AF-A0A7W6X6B6-F1
#
_cell.length_a   1.000
_cell.length_b   1.000
_cell.length_c   1.000
_cell.angle_alpha   90.00
_cell.angle_beta   90.00
_cell.angle_gamma   90.00
#
_symmetry.space_group_name_H-M   'P 1'
#
loop_
_entity.id
_entity.type
_entity.pdbx_description
1 polymer ?
#
loop_
_entity_poly.entity_id
_entity_poly.type
_entity_poly.pdbx_seq_one_letter_code
_entity_poly.pdbx_strand_id
1 'polypeptide(L)'
;MIRRRRVCVACNFRFTTFERVQLRELTVIKRNGRRVPFDRDKLMRSVQISLRKRQVEPERVEKMVSTIVRELETGGEAEISSEVIGETVMEHLRTLDDVAYVRFASVYRNFREAKDFADVLGELSGEEEARLAAIRK
;
A
#
# COMPACT_ATOMS: atom_id res chain seq x y z
N MET A 1 6.10 -3.23 26.16
CA MET A 1 4.79 -2.56 26.38
C MET A 1 4.94 -1.55 27.52
N ILE A 2 5.08 -0.25 27.23
CA ILE A 2 5.20 0.79 28.28
C ILE A 2 3.80 1.28 28.65
N ARG A 3 3.32 0.96 29.86
CA ARG A 3 2.02 1.42 30.38
C ARG A 3 2.22 2.67 31.25
N ARG A 4 2.11 3.87 30.67
CA ARG A 4 2.05 5.11 31.48
C ARG A 4 0.63 5.25 32.04
N ARG A 5 0.47 5.07 33.35
CA ARG A 5 -0.82 5.21 34.05
C ARG A 5 -1.20 6.69 34.18
N ARG A 6 -2.33 7.12 33.61
CA ARG A 6 -2.90 8.46 33.81
C ARG A 6 -3.98 8.39 34.90
N VAL A 7 -4.04 9.39 35.78
CA VAL A 7 -4.97 9.50 36.91
C VAL A 7 -5.64 10.87 36.85
N CYS A 8 -6.96 10.94 37.10
CA CYS A 8 -7.65 12.23 37.22
C CYS A 8 -7.24 12.92 38.52
N VAL A 9 -6.70 14.14 38.43
CA VAL A 9 -6.28 14.92 39.61
C VAL A 9 -7.44 15.49 40.43
N ALA A 10 -8.67 15.50 39.89
CA ALA A 10 -9.84 16.10 40.55
C ALA A 10 -10.66 15.08 41.37
N CYS A 11 -10.67 13.80 40.99
CA CYS A 11 -11.51 12.79 41.64
C CYS A 11 -10.82 11.45 41.87
N ASN A 12 -9.50 11.35 41.59
CA ASN A 12 -8.68 10.15 41.78
C ASN A 12 -9.18 8.89 41.03
N PHE A 13 -10.14 9.08 40.11
CA PHE A 13 -10.72 7.99 39.33
C PHE A 13 -9.72 7.48 38.30
N ARG A 14 -9.55 6.16 38.25
CA ARG A 14 -8.67 5.47 37.31
C ARG A 14 -9.46 5.17 36.04
N PHE A 15 -9.01 5.71 34.92
CA PHE A 15 -9.58 5.41 33.62
C PHE A 15 -8.51 4.82 32.70
N THR A 16 -8.85 3.75 32.00
CA THR A 16 -8.09 3.25 30.85
C THR A 16 -8.64 3.93 29.61
N THR A 17 -7.90 4.87 29.03
CA THR A 17 -8.22 5.35 27.68
C THR A 17 -7.91 4.22 26.70
N PHE A 18 -8.93 3.70 26.03
CA PHE A 18 -8.73 2.87 24.86
C PHE A 18 -8.57 3.80 23.67
N GLU A 19 -7.35 3.89 23.12
CA GLU A 19 -7.18 4.34 21.73
C GLU A 19 -7.84 3.28 20.86
N ARG A 20 -9.08 3.52 20.44
CA ARG A 20 -9.70 2.75 19.38
C ARG A 20 -9.22 3.35 18.07
N VAL A 21 -8.66 2.53 17.19
CA VAL A 21 -8.47 2.92 15.79
C VAL A 21 -9.87 3.14 15.23
N GLN A 22 -10.28 4.39 15.16
CA GLN A 22 -11.49 4.77 14.46
C GLN A 22 -11.15 4.65 12.98
N LEU A 23 -11.54 3.52 12.39
CA LEU A 23 -11.47 3.30 10.94
C LEU A 23 -12.19 4.48 10.29
N ARG A 24 -11.43 5.39 9.67
CA ARG A 24 -12.02 6.46 8.87
C ARG A 24 -12.62 5.80 7.64
N GLU A 25 -13.86 6.16 7.31
CA GLU A 25 -14.47 5.73 6.05
C GLU A 25 -13.72 6.41 4.90
N LEU A 26 -12.83 5.67 4.26
CA LEU A 26 -12.11 6.13 3.07
C LEU A 26 -13.01 6.00 1.84
N THR A 27 -13.09 7.07 1.07
CA THR A 27 -13.79 7.09 -0.22
C THR A 27 -12.78 7.12 -1.35
N VAL A 28 -12.94 6.25 -2.33
CA VAL A 28 -12.07 6.19 -3.52
C VAL A 28 -12.72 6.92 -4.69
N ILE A 29 -12.03 7.94 -5.21
CA ILE A 29 -12.38 8.61 -6.46
C ILE A 29 -11.77 7.82 -7.62
N LYS A 30 -12.59 7.18 -8.45
CA LYS A 30 -12.14 6.46 -9.65
C LYS A 30 -11.77 7.43 -10.78
N ARG A 31 -11.00 6.98 -11.76
CA ARG A 31 -10.62 7.79 -12.96
C ARG A 31 -11.82 8.41 -13.70
N ASN A 32 -12.99 7.81 -13.64
CA ASN A 32 -14.23 8.35 -14.22
C ASN A 32 -14.99 9.32 -13.28
N GLY A 33 -14.37 9.75 -12.18
CA GLY A 33 -14.95 10.63 -11.17
C GLY A 33 -15.93 9.96 -10.20
N ARG A 34 -16.22 8.66 -10.35
CA ARG A 34 -17.14 7.95 -9.44
C ARG A 34 -16.51 7.77 -8.07
N ARG A 35 -17.28 8.10 -7.03
CA ARG A 35 -16.94 7.85 -5.63
C ARG A 35 -17.47 6.48 -5.20
N VAL A 36 -16.62 5.68 -4.60
CA VAL A 36 -16.95 4.33 -4.10
C VAL A 36 -16.25 4.14 -2.76
N PRO A 37 -16.88 3.52 -1.75
CA PRO A 37 -16.17 3.21 -0.51
C PRO A 37 -14.92 2.36 -0.79
N PHE A 38 -13.86 2.63 -0.03
CA PHE A 38 -12.65 1.81 -0.06
C PHE A 38 -12.98 0.39 0.42
N ASP A 39 -12.49 -0.59 -0.34
CA ASP A 39 -12.69 -2.01 -0.07
C ASP A 39 -11.30 -2.68 -0.01
N ARG A 40 -10.92 -3.07 1.20
CA ARG A 40 -9.64 -3.76 1.47
C ARG A 40 -9.56 -5.11 0.74
N ASP A 41 -10.66 -5.85 0.65
CA ASP A 41 -10.68 -7.17 0.01
C ASP A 41 -10.55 -7.05 -1.51
N LYS A 42 -11.04 -5.95 -2.09
CA LYS A 42 -10.77 -5.60 -3.49
C LYS A 42 -9.29 -5.32 -3.73
N LEU A 43 -8.64 -4.57 -2.84
CA LEU A 43 -7.21 -4.30 -2.92
C LEU A 43 -6.40 -5.61 -2.80
N MET A 44 -6.69 -6.42 -1.78
CA MET A 44 -6.04 -7.71 -1.54
C MET A 44 -6.13 -8.62 -2.79
N ARG A 45 -7.32 -8.76 -3.37
CA ARG A 45 -7.52 -9.57 -4.59
C ARG A 45 -6.67 -9.07 -5.76
N SER A 46 -6.60 -7.76 -5.97
CA SER A 46 -5.80 -7.17 -7.05
C SER A 46 -4.30 -7.47 -6.89
N VAL A 47 -3.81 -7.38 -5.65
CA VAL A 47 -2.42 -7.71 -5.29
C VAL A 47 -2.16 -9.20 -5.50
N GLN A 48 -3.04 -10.07 -5.01
CA GLN A 48 -2.91 -11.52 -5.14
C GLN A 48 -2.89 -11.98 -6.60
N ILE A 49 -3.67 -11.36 -7.49
CA ILE A 49 -3.64 -11.66 -8.93
C ILE A 49 -2.24 -11.42 -9.50
N SER A 50 -1.59 -10.33 -9.10
CA SER A 50 -0.25 -9.96 -9.57
C SER A 50 0.82 -10.93 -9.06
N LEU A 51 0.64 -11.44 -7.83
CA LEU A 51 1.53 -12.40 -7.17
C LEU A 51 1.29 -13.88 -7.56
N ARG A 52 0.39 -14.18 -8.50
CA ARG A 52 0.10 -15.57 -8.90
C ARG A 52 1.38 -16.30 -9.35
N LYS A 53 1.56 -17.52 -8.82
CA LYS A 53 2.72 -18.39 -9.06
C LYS A 53 4.07 -17.79 -8.62
N ARG A 54 4.06 -16.80 -7.72
CA ARG A 54 5.27 -16.30 -7.05
C ARG A 54 5.43 -16.98 -5.69
N GLN A 55 6.68 -17.19 -5.27
CA GLN A 55 7.01 -17.75 -3.96
C GLN A 55 7.06 -16.62 -2.93
N VAL A 56 5.90 -16.02 -2.64
CA VAL A 56 5.78 -14.95 -1.64
C VAL A 56 4.89 -15.44 -0.51
N GLU A 57 5.44 -15.37 0.72
CA GLU A 57 4.72 -15.76 1.92
C GLU A 57 3.40 -14.98 2.08
N PRO A 58 2.26 -15.67 2.32
CA PRO A 58 0.96 -15.01 2.48
C PRO A 58 0.97 -13.92 3.56
N GLU A 59 1.69 -14.15 4.66
CA GLU A 59 1.83 -13.17 5.74
C GLU A 59 2.51 -11.87 5.29
N ARG A 60 3.46 -11.93 4.35
CA ARG A 60 4.12 -10.73 3.81
C ARG A 60 3.13 -9.91 2.99
N VAL A 61 2.27 -10.58 2.22
CA VAL A 61 1.21 -9.93 1.44
C VAL A 61 0.20 -9.25 2.35
N GLU A 62 -0.25 -9.94 3.41
CA GLU A 62 -1.15 -9.36 4.40
C GLU A 62 -0.56 -8.16 5.12
N LYS A 63 0.71 -8.25 5.53
CA LYS A 63 1.45 -7.12 6.13
C LYS A 63 1.53 -5.95 5.18
N MET A 64 1.91 -6.18 3.91
CA MET A 64 1.98 -5.14 2.88
C MET A 64 0.64 -4.44 2.69
N VAL A 65 -0.46 -5.19 2.51
CA VAL A 65 -1.80 -4.61 2.36
C VAL A 65 -2.21 -3.81 3.60
N SER A 66 -1.89 -4.31 4.80
CA SER A 66 -2.20 -3.60 6.04
C SER A 66 -1.39 -2.31 6.19
N THR A 67 -0.13 -2.30 5.74
CA THR A 67 0.70 -1.10 5.68
C THR A 67 0.12 -0.07 4.71
N ILE A 68 -0.26 -0.49 3.50
CA ILE A 68 -0.87 0.39 2.50
C ILE A 68 -2.16 1.02 3.06
N VAL A 69 -3.06 0.22 3.65
CA VAL A 69 -4.28 0.75 4.26
C VAL A 69 -3.96 1.79 5.33
N ARG A 70 -2.98 1.51 6.20
CA ARG A 70 -2.58 2.44 7.24
C ARG A 70 -1.98 3.74 6.68
N GLU A 71 -1.20 3.67 5.61
CA GLU A 71 -0.65 4.85 4.92
C GLU A 71 -1.78 5.71 4.35
N LEU A 72 -2.76 5.09 3.70
CA LEU A 72 -3.94 5.77 3.17
C LEU A 72 -4.77 6.43 4.29
N GLU A 73 -4.93 5.76 5.44
CA GLU A 73 -5.63 6.32 6.60
C GLU A 73 -4.87 7.48 7.27
N THR A 74 -3.54 7.37 7.34
CA THR A 74 -2.67 8.36 8.01
C THR A 74 -2.44 9.60 7.14
N GLY A 75 -2.64 9.50 5.82
CA GLY A 75 -2.59 10.63 4.89
C GLY A 75 -3.58 11.76 5.21
N GLY A 76 -4.59 11.49 6.04
CA GLY A 76 -5.47 12.53 6.60
C GLY A 76 -6.65 12.91 5.70
N GLU A 77 -6.61 12.52 4.43
CA GLU A 77 -7.67 12.73 3.43
C GLU A 77 -8.77 11.67 3.54
N ALA A 78 -10.03 12.10 3.47
CA ALA A 78 -11.18 11.19 3.44
C ALA A 78 -11.51 10.68 2.03
N GLU A 79 -11.12 11.44 1.00
CA GLU A 79 -11.27 11.08 -0.40
C GLU A 79 -9.90 10.86 -1.03
N ILE A 80 -9.65 9.67 -1.57
CA ILE A 80 -8.36 9.28 -2.15
C ILE A 80 -8.58 8.88 -3.60
N SER A 81 -7.73 9.36 -4.52
CA SER A 81 -7.82 8.95 -5.91
C SER A 81 -7.40 7.49 -6.09
N SER A 82 -8.02 6.80 -7.06
CA SER A 82 -7.59 5.45 -7.42
C SER A 82 -6.17 5.40 -7.98
N GLU A 83 -5.64 6.55 -8.40
CA GLU A 83 -4.28 6.68 -8.92
C GLU A 83 -3.26 6.61 -7.79
N VAL A 84 -3.48 7.40 -6.72
CA VAL A 84 -2.67 7.35 -5.51
C VAL A 84 -2.60 5.93 -4.93
N ILE A 85 -3.76 5.24 -4.83
CA ILE A 85 -3.78 3.85 -4.36
C ILE A 85 -2.95 2.93 -5.27
N GLY A 86 -3.02 3.11 -6.59
CA GLY A 86 -2.26 2.31 -7.55
C GLY A 86 -0.76 2.55 -7.44
N GLU A 87 -0.35 3.81 -7.25
CA GLU A 87 1.04 4.21 -7.05
C GLU A 87 1.61 3.65 -5.76
N THR A 88 0.92 3.81 -4.63
CA THR A 88 1.34 3.22 -3.36
C THR A 88 1.50 1.70 -3.48
N VAL A 89 0.55 1.01 -4.13
CA VAL A 89 0.67 -0.45 -4.34
C VAL A 89 1.89 -0.81 -5.20
N MET A 90 2.17 -0.03 -6.25
CA MET A 90 3.34 -0.23 -7.11
C MET A 90 4.65 -0.08 -6.33
N GLU A 91 4.77 0.94 -5.49
CA GLU A 91 5.94 1.17 -4.64
C GLU A 91 6.21 -0.03 -3.71
N HIS A 92 5.17 -0.48 -3.00
CA HIS A 92 5.28 -1.64 -2.12
C HIS A 92 5.60 -2.93 -2.88
N LEU A 93 4.93 -3.18 -4.01
CA LEU A 93 5.20 -4.35 -4.85
C LEU A 93 6.62 -4.35 -5.41
N ARG A 94 7.16 -3.19 -5.77
CA ARG A 94 8.53 -3.08 -6.29
C ARG A 94 9.57 -3.54 -5.26
N THR A 95 9.31 -3.31 -3.97
CA THR A 95 10.19 -3.83 -2.91
C THR A 95 10.00 -5.32 -2.62
N LEU A 96 8.83 -5.88 -2.96
CA LEU A 96 8.44 -7.24 -2.63
C LEU A 96 8.82 -8.23 -3.73
N ASP A 97 8.51 -7.90 -4.99
CA ASP A 97 8.69 -8.78 -6.15
C ASP A 97 8.58 -7.99 -7.47
N ASP A 98 9.68 -7.89 -8.22
CA ASP A 98 9.73 -7.11 -9.47
C ASP A 98 8.75 -7.62 -10.53
N VAL A 99 8.55 -8.94 -10.62
CA VAL A 99 7.63 -9.55 -11.60
C VAL A 99 6.18 -9.23 -11.25
N ALA A 100 5.82 -9.25 -9.96
CA ALA A 100 4.50 -8.84 -9.50
C ALA A 100 4.27 -7.34 -9.73
N TYR A 101 5.28 -6.50 -9.54
CA TYR A 101 5.23 -5.09 -9.91
C TYR A 101 4.92 -4.91 -11.40
N VAL A 102 5.66 -5.55 -12.31
CA VAL A 102 5.42 -5.44 -13.77
C VAL A 102 3.99 -5.88 -14.13
N ARG A 103 3.49 -6.96 -13.52
CA ARG A 103 2.12 -7.46 -13.76
C ARG A 103 1.04 -6.52 -13.24
N PHE A 104 1.27 -5.90 -12.09
CA PHE A 104 0.34 -4.91 -11.56
C PHE A 104 0.36 -3.65 -12.43
N ALA A 105 1.57 -3.18 -12.79
CA ALA A 105 1.77 -2.02 -13.64
C ALA A 105 1.12 -2.17 -15.01
N SER A 106 1.16 -3.36 -15.63
CA SER A 106 0.53 -3.58 -16.94
C SER A 106 -0.98 -3.36 -16.93
N VAL A 107 -1.66 -3.75 -15.85
CA VAL A 107 -3.10 -3.51 -15.67
C VAL A 107 -3.36 -2.04 -15.30
N TYR A 108 -2.57 -1.49 -14.38
CA TYR A 108 -2.77 -0.14 -13.88
C TYR A 108 -2.50 0.94 -14.96
N ARG A 109 -1.36 0.87 -15.64
CA ARG A 109 -0.96 1.77 -16.72
C ARG A 109 -1.59 1.40 -18.08
N ASN A 110 -2.37 0.31 -18.14
CA ASN A 110 -3.07 -0.17 -19.33
C ASN A 110 -2.14 -0.32 -20.54
N PHE A 111 -1.09 -1.13 -20.39
CA PHE A 111 -0.12 -1.38 -21.44
C PHE A 111 -0.81 -1.89 -22.70
N ARG A 112 -0.45 -1.32 -23.84
CA ARG A 112 -0.98 -1.70 -25.16
C ARG A 112 0.11 -2.26 -26.06
N GLU A 113 1.35 -1.82 -25.86
CA GLU A 113 2.45 -2.10 -26.77
C GLU A 113 3.66 -2.68 -26.03
N ALA A 114 4.52 -3.38 -26.77
CA ALA A 114 5.76 -3.94 -26.22
C ALA A 114 6.69 -2.85 -25.64
N LYS A 115 6.59 -1.61 -26.15
CA LYS A 115 7.35 -0.46 -25.66
C LYS A 115 7.01 -0.13 -24.19
N ASP A 116 5.74 -0.24 -23.80
CA ASP A 116 5.32 0.03 -22.41
C ASP A 116 6.02 -0.92 -21.42
N PHE A 117 6.26 -2.17 -21.84
CA PHE A 117 7.03 -3.13 -21.06
C PHE A 117 8.51 -2.77 -21.01
N ALA A 118 9.09 -2.34 -22.13
CA ALA A 118 10.50 -1.95 -22.20
C ALA A 118 10.78 -0.75 -21.28
N ASP A 119 9.90 0.24 -21.25
CA ASP A 119 10.03 1.42 -20.40
C ASP A 119 10.03 1.02 -18.90
N VAL A 120 9.11 0.14 -18.50
CA VAL A 120 9.04 -0.33 -17.10
C VAL A 120 10.17 -1.26 -16.71
N LEU A 121 10.67 -2.09 -17.62
CA LEU A 121 11.89 -2.88 -17.39
C LEU A 121 13.12 -1.97 -17.27
N GLY A 122 13.16 -0.88 -18.04
CA GLY A 122 14.17 0.17 -17.93
C GLY A 122 14.18 0.80 -16.52
N GLU A 123 13.01 1.20 -16.01
CA GLU A 123 12.85 1.74 -14.65
C GLU A 123 13.44 0.78 -13.58
N LEU A 124 13.14 -0.52 -13.69
CA LEU A 124 13.63 -1.53 -12.74
C LEU A 124 15.15 -1.73 -12.82
N SER A 125 15.70 -1.80 -14.04
CA SER A 125 17.13 -2.04 -14.24
C SER A 125 18.00 -0.90 -13.69
N GLY A 126 17.59 0.35 -13.90
CA GLY A 126 18.30 1.52 -13.36
C GLY A 126 18.26 1.58 -11.84
N GLU A 127 17.16 1.14 -11.22
CA GLU A 127 17.04 1.05 -9.77
C GLU A 127 17.88 -0.09 -9.18
N GLU A 128 17.94 -1.24 -9.85
CA GLU A 128 18.80 -2.36 -9.43
C GLU A 128 20.28 -1.96 -9.46
N GLU A 129 20.70 -1.25 -10.50
CA GLU A 129 22.04 -0.66 -10.60
C GLU A 129 22.31 0.36 -9.47
N ALA A 130 21.36 1.25 -9.18
CA ALA A 130 21.49 2.22 -8.08
C ALA A 130 21.58 1.53 -6.71
N ARG A 131 20.79 0.47 -6.49
CA ARG A 131 20.78 -0.31 -5.25
C ARG A 131 22.11 -1.06 -5.07
N LEU A 132 22.64 -1.65 -6.14
CA LEU A 132 23.95 -2.31 -6.16
C LEU A 132 25.09 -1.31 -5.93
N ALA A 133 25.01 -0.10 -6.47
CA ALA A 133 25.99 0.96 -6.26
C ALA A 133 26.00 1.47 -4.80
N ALA A 134 24.84 1.54 -4.15
CA ALA A 134 24.73 1.95 -2.74
C ALA A 134 25.34 0.93 -1.76
N ILE A 135 25.31 -0.37 -2.08
CA ILE A 135 25.90 -1.43 -1.25
C ILE A 135 27.43 -1.46 -1.34
N ARG A 136 28.01 -0.97 -2.45
CA ARG A 136 29.46 -0.93 -2.68
C ARG A 136 30.16 0.28 -2.03
N LYS A 137 29.43 1.19 -1.39
CA LYS A 137 29.93 2.43 -0.79
C LYS A 137 29.88 2.35 0.73
#